data_AF-A0A1X6ZSR1-F1
#
_entry.id   AF-A0A1X6ZSR1-F1
#
_cell.length_a   1.000
_cell.length_b   1.000
_cell.length_c   1.000
_cell.angle_alpha   90.00
_cell.angle_beta   90.00
_cell.angle_gamma   90.00
#
_symmetry.space_group_name_H-M   'P 1'
#
loop_
_entity.id
_entity.type
_entity.pdbx_description
1 polymer ?
#
loop_
_entity_poly.entity_id
_entity_poly.type
_entity_poly.pdbx_seq_one_letter_code
_entity_poly.pdbx_strand_id
1 'polypeptide(L)'
;MKPSLHPDEARRLAILRSFEILDTDPEEPFDDVVKLASALCGTPVSLISLVDEDRQWFKARYGLDIDSTPREHSICAHTILQDEDDFLEVPDATQDPRTADNPLVMGDEHLRFYAGVVLRSKEGAPVGSLCVIDRKPNSLTPLQRDALRVLAAQVIAQMELKRALSQAELMRHEVDHRVKNSLQSVSALTRMQARSASNEETRLALLQVGRRIETVAALHEQLYRADRAETISLASFGPAVCRLIGQSAPPNITLNADWPAADLDPSVAAALGVILNEFASNAIKHAFPDGQAGTISCRVDPPVEGRCKLTLADNGVGLPEGVTAKQGLGMQVIEASARQLGGTFALASGPDGTRITLDFPLQVAETALGA
;
A
#
# COMPACT_ATOMS: atom_id res chain seq x y z
N MET A 1 -43.71 -1.41 -14.95
CA MET A 1 -44.09 -1.36 -13.52
C MET A 1 -42.90 -0.89 -12.68
N LYS A 2 -43.13 -0.16 -11.58
CA LYS A 2 -42.04 0.28 -10.69
C LYS A 2 -41.50 -0.92 -9.89
N PRO A 3 -40.18 -1.16 -9.84
CA PRO A 3 -39.59 -2.25 -9.09
C PRO A 3 -39.84 -2.06 -7.58
N SER A 4 -40.18 -3.15 -6.88
CA SER A 4 -40.26 -3.15 -5.41
C SER A 4 -38.87 -3.05 -4.77
N LEU A 5 -38.82 -2.67 -3.51
CA LEU A 5 -37.58 -2.71 -2.74
C LEU A 5 -37.25 -4.16 -2.34
N HIS A 6 -35.96 -4.46 -2.19
CA HIS A 6 -35.52 -5.74 -1.65
C HIS A 6 -35.93 -5.85 -0.16
N PRO A 7 -36.33 -7.03 0.36
CA PRO A 7 -36.76 -7.17 1.76
C PRO A 7 -35.72 -6.69 2.79
N ASP A 8 -34.43 -6.84 2.47
CA ASP A 8 -33.29 -6.38 3.27
C ASP A 8 -32.54 -5.22 2.60
N GLU A 9 -33.28 -4.22 2.10
CA GLU A 9 -32.73 -3.10 1.33
C GLU A 9 -31.64 -2.31 2.08
N ALA A 10 -31.84 -2.07 3.39
CA ALA A 10 -30.88 -1.32 4.19
C ALA A 10 -29.51 -2.01 4.26
N ARG A 11 -29.49 -3.33 4.46
CA ARG A 11 -28.25 -4.12 4.46
C ARG A 11 -27.61 -4.15 3.07
N ARG A 12 -28.41 -4.35 2.02
CA ARG A 12 -27.95 -4.36 0.63
C ARG A 12 -27.24 -3.06 0.26
N LEU A 13 -27.83 -1.91 0.61
CA LEU A 13 -27.25 -0.59 0.40
C LEU A 13 -25.98 -0.37 1.23
N ALA A 14 -25.95 -0.81 2.49
CA ALA A 14 -24.75 -0.73 3.32
C ALA A 14 -23.57 -1.52 2.71
N ILE A 15 -23.84 -2.71 2.17
CA ILE A 15 -22.83 -3.53 1.49
C ILE A 15 -22.39 -2.87 0.18
N LEU A 16 -23.32 -2.39 -0.66
CA LEU A 16 -22.97 -1.66 -1.88
C LEU A 16 -22.06 -0.46 -1.59
N ARG A 17 -22.40 0.35 -0.58
CA ARG A 17 -21.60 1.51 -0.15
C ARG A 17 -20.24 1.10 0.39
N SER A 18 -20.10 -0.07 1.03
CA SER A 18 -18.81 -0.59 1.52
C SER A 18 -17.79 -0.91 0.43
N PHE A 19 -18.22 -1.03 -0.83
CA PHE A 19 -17.30 -1.19 -1.96
C PHE A 19 -16.67 0.13 -2.42
N GLU A 20 -17.17 1.28 -1.94
CA GLU A 20 -16.67 2.63 -2.33
C GLU A 20 -16.56 2.80 -3.86
N ILE A 21 -17.48 2.17 -4.59
CA ILE A 21 -17.42 2.03 -6.06
C ILE A 21 -18.34 3.00 -6.79
N LEU A 22 -19.38 3.51 -6.12
CA LEU A 22 -20.33 4.45 -6.71
C LEU A 22 -19.65 5.80 -6.96
N ASP A 23 -20.02 6.48 -8.06
CA ASP A 23 -19.51 7.79 -8.45
C ASP A 23 -17.97 7.85 -8.59
N THR A 24 -17.35 6.71 -8.94
CA THR A 24 -15.92 6.62 -9.24
C THR A 24 -15.67 6.62 -10.75
N ASP A 25 -14.47 7.02 -11.15
CA ASP A 25 -14.06 7.04 -12.55
C ASP A 25 -14.18 5.65 -13.22
N PRO A 26 -14.32 5.60 -14.55
CA PRO A 26 -14.25 4.36 -15.31
C PRO A 26 -12.93 3.62 -15.06
N GLU A 27 -12.97 2.29 -15.07
CA GLU A 27 -11.78 1.47 -14.90
C GLU A 27 -11.74 0.35 -15.95
N GLU A 28 -10.59 0.22 -16.60
CA GLU A 28 -10.34 -0.73 -17.68
C GLU A 28 -10.78 -2.18 -17.36
N PRO A 29 -10.53 -2.74 -16.16
CA PRO A 29 -10.98 -4.09 -15.83
C PRO A 29 -12.49 -4.29 -15.90
N PHE A 30 -13.29 -3.26 -15.59
CA PHE A 30 -14.76 -3.34 -15.70
C PHE A 30 -15.23 -3.05 -17.14
N ASP A 31 -14.56 -2.14 -17.85
CA ASP A 31 -14.85 -1.81 -19.24
C ASP A 31 -14.64 -3.01 -20.17
N ASP A 32 -13.61 -3.81 -19.91
CA ASP A 32 -13.32 -5.01 -20.70
C ASP A 32 -14.37 -6.10 -20.51
N VAL A 33 -14.96 -6.20 -19.30
CA VAL A 33 -16.05 -7.13 -19.04
C VAL A 33 -17.29 -6.78 -19.88
N VAL A 34 -17.70 -5.51 -19.92
CA VAL A 34 -18.90 -5.12 -20.69
C VAL A 34 -18.67 -5.22 -22.20
N LYS A 35 -17.46 -4.92 -22.70
CA LYS A 35 -17.09 -5.14 -24.11
C LYS A 35 -17.17 -6.62 -24.46
N LEU A 36 -16.62 -7.50 -23.62
CA LEU A 36 -16.64 -8.94 -23.84
C LEU A 36 -18.06 -9.52 -23.76
N ALA A 37 -18.86 -9.09 -22.78
CA ALA A 37 -20.26 -9.51 -22.63
C ALA A 37 -21.09 -9.15 -23.87
N SER A 38 -20.96 -7.91 -24.36
CA SER A 38 -21.59 -7.45 -25.60
C SER A 38 -21.18 -8.32 -26.80
N ALA A 39 -19.89 -8.57 -26.98
CA ALA A 39 -19.35 -9.36 -28.09
C ALA A 39 -19.82 -10.83 -28.06
N LEU A 40 -19.77 -11.48 -26.89
CA LEU A 40 -20.20 -12.87 -26.72
C LEU A 40 -21.70 -13.06 -26.96
N CYS A 41 -22.51 -12.09 -26.53
CA CYS A 41 -23.97 -12.14 -26.69
C CYS A 41 -24.45 -11.61 -28.05
N GLY A 42 -23.58 -10.96 -28.83
CA GLY A 42 -23.95 -10.33 -30.09
C GLY A 42 -24.96 -9.19 -29.91
N THR A 43 -24.86 -8.48 -28.78
CA THR A 43 -25.81 -7.42 -28.38
C THR A 43 -25.14 -6.05 -28.45
N PRO A 44 -25.85 -4.99 -28.86
CA PRO A 44 -25.25 -3.66 -29.02
C PRO A 44 -24.87 -2.98 -27.69
N VAL A 45 -25.48 -3.41 -26.58
CA VAL A 45 -25.33 -2.73 -25.29
C VAL A 45 -25.02 -3.75 -24.18
N SER A 46 -24.07 -3.42 -23.30
CA SER A 46 -23.81 -4.16 -22.07
C SER A 46 -23.40 -3.22 -20.95
N LEU A 47 -23.85 -3.53 -19.72
CA LEU A 47 -23.67 -2.66 -18.56
C LEU A 47 -23.28 -3.47 -17.32
N ILE A 48 -22.34 -2.94 -16.54
CA ILE A 48 -22.23 -3.27 -15.12
C ILE A 48 -23.02 -2.21 -14.37
N SER A 49 -24.18 -2.61 -13.88
CA SER A 49 -25.17 -1.73 -13.28
C SER A 49 -25.29 -1.97 -11.79
N LEU A 50 -25.05 -0.96 -10.97
CA LEU A 50 -25.22 -0.99 -9.52
C LEU A 50 -26.52 -0.28 -9.14
N VAL A 51 -27.34 -0.92 -8.30
CA VAL A 51 -28.65 -0.38 -7.91
C VAL A 51 -28.50 0.35 -6.59
N ASP A 52 -28.53 1.67 -6.60
CA ASP A 52 -28.46 2.52 -5.40
C ASP A 52 -29.87 2.81 -4.86
N GLU A 53 -29.98 3.71 -3.89
CA GLU A 53 -31.24 4.04 -3.19
C GLU A 53 -32.30 4.57 -4.16
N ASP A 54 -31.97 5.59 -4.95
CA ASP A 54 -32.87 6.32 -5.85
C ASP A 54 -32.53 6.20 -7.34
N ARG A 55 -31.36 5.63 -7.66
CA ARG A 55 -30.84 5.51 -9.03
C ARG A 55 -30.25 4.14 -9.33
N GLN A 56 -30.10 3.87 -10.61
CA GLN A 56 -29.24 2.83 -11.16
C GLN A 56 -27.99 3.53 -11.72
N TRP A 57 -26.81 3.20 -11.22
CA TRP A 57 -25.55 3.80 -11.63
C TRP A 57 -24.70 2.78 -12.40
N PHE A 58 -24.06 3.19 -13.49
CA PHE A 58 -23.28 2.28 -14.34
C PHE A 58 -21.80 2.40 -14.03
N LYS A 59 -21.22 1.32 -13.48
CA LYS A 59 -19.77 1.27 -13.24
C LYS A 59 -18.97 1.16 -14.54
N ALA A 60 -19.53 0.42 -15.50
CA ALA A 60 -19.00 0.30 -16.84
C ALA A 60 -20.15 0.15 -17.82
N ARG A 61 -19.96 0.68 -19.03
CA ARG A 61 -20.98 0.70 -20.07
C ARG A 61 -20.35 0.53 -21.45
N TYR A 62 -21.03 -0.21 -22.31
CA TYR A 62 -20.71 -0.32 -23.71
C TYR A 62 -21.98 -0.09 -24.54
N GLY A 63 -21.88 0.75 -25.58
CA GLY A 63 -22.99 1.04 -26.50
C GLY A 63 -24.09 1.96 -25.95
N LEU A 64 -23.88 2.61 -24.81
CA LEU A 64 -24.83 3.52 -24.17
C LEU A 64 -24.11 4.76 -23.62
N ASP A 65 -24.64 5.97 -23.87
CA ASP A 65 -24.01 7.27 -23.57
C ASP A 65 -24.64 8.00 -22.37
N ILE A 66 -25.12 7.25 -21.39
CA ILE A 66 -25.61 7.77 -20.10
C ILE A 66 -24.93 7.02 -18.97
N ASP A 67 -24.70 7.68 -17.83
CA ASP A 67 -23.97 7.10 -16.68
C ASP A 67 -24.90 6.58 -15.58
N SER A 68 -26.18 6.98 -15.60
CA SER A 68 -27.19 6.51 -14.65
C SER A 68 -28.61 6.70 -15.17
N THR A 69 -29.57 6.03 -14.52
CA THR A 69 -31.00 6.22 -14.72
C THR A 69 -31.73 6.27 -13.37
N PRO A 70 -32.92 6.89 -13.28
CA PRO A 70 -33.77 6.77 -12.10
C PRO A 70 -34.08 5.30 -11.80
N ARG A 71 -34.05 4.90 -10.51
CA ARG A 71 -34.29 3.50 -10.12
C ARG A 71 -35.64 2.98 -10.58
N GLU A 72 -36.65 3.85 -10.64
CA GLU A 72 -37.99 3.46 -11.11
C GLU A 72 -38.05 3.12 -12.61
N HIS A 73 -37.06 3.52 -13.39
CA HIS A 73 -36.89 3.14 -14.79
C HIS A 73 -35.91 1.95 -14.95
N SER A 74 -35.41 1.39 -13.85
CA SER A 74 -34.39 0.35 -13.86
C SER A 74 -34.99 -1.04 -14.12
N ILE A 75 -34.56 -1.69 -15.20
CA ILE A 75 -34.80 -3.13 -15.39
C ILE A 75 -33.91 -3.94 -14.43
N CYS A 76 -32.69 -3.48 -14.17
CA CYS A 76 -31.75 -4.12 -13.25
C CYS A 76 -32.28 -4.18 -11.80
N ALA A 77 -33.10 -3.22 -11.39
CA ALA A 77 -33.80 -3.26 -10.10
C ALA A 77 -34.81 -4.41 -10.00
N HIS A 78 -35.34 -4.92 -11.13
CA HIS A 78 -36.12 -6.16 -11.14
C HIS A 78 -35.22 -7.41 -11.11
N THR A 79 -34.01 -7.33 -11.66
CA THR A 79 -33.01 -8.42 -11.62
C THR A 79 -32.53 -8.70 -10.20
N ILE A 80 -32.24 -7.68 -9.39
CA ILE A 80 -31.75 -7.89 -8.01
C ILE A 80 -32.79 -8.53 -7.08
N LEU A 81 -34.05 -8.64 -7.51
CA LEU A 81 -35.15 -9.27 -6.77
C LEU A 81 -35.33 -10.75 -7.14
N GLN A 82 -34.49 -11.30 -8.03
CA GLN A 82 -34.55 -12.73 -8.33
C GLN A 82 -33.86 -13.51 -7.18
N ASP A 83 -34.67 -14.16 -6.34
CA ASP A 83 -34.22 -14.86 -5.13
C ASP A 83 -33.70 -16.28 -5.43
N GLU A 84 -34.36 -17.02 -6.33
CA GLU A 84 -34.04 -18.43 -6.64
C GLU A 84 -33.16 -18.62 -7.89
N ASP A 85 -33.26 -17.71 -8.87
CA ASP A 85 -32.44 -17.69 -10.09
C ASP A 85 -31.56 -16.44 -10.05
N ASP A 86 -30.26 -16.56 -10.31
CA ASP A 86 -29.36 -15.41 -10.40
C ASP A 86 -29.48 -14.69 -11.75
N PHE A 87 -30.47 -15.06 -12.55
CA PHE A 87 -30.64 -14.64 -13.92
C PHE A 87 -32.04 -14.08 -14.18
N LEU A 88 -32.11 -12.98 -14.93
CA LEU A 88 -33.35 -12.46 -15.49
C LEU A 88 -33.22 -12.33 -17.00
N GLU A 89 -34.01 -13.09 -17.76
CA GLU A 89 -34.14 -12.94 -19.21
C GLU A 89 -35.53 -12.41 -19.57
N VAL A 90 -35.56 -11.38 -20.39
CA VAL A 90 -36.76 -10.78 -20.96
C VAL A 90 -36.60 -10.81 -22.49
N PRO A 91 -37.16 -11.82 -23.17
CA PRO A 91 -37.01 -11.99 -24.62
C PRO A 91 -37.58 -10.84 -25.45
N ASP A 92 -38.70 -10.27 -24.99
CA ASP A 92 -39.32 -9.07 -25.54
C ASP A 92 -39.91 -8.19 -24.42
N ALA A 93 -39.27 -7.05 -24.16
CA ALA A 93 -39.62 -6.12 -23.10
C ALA A 93 -40.96 -5.42 -23.32
N THR A 94 -41.50 -5.43 -24.54
CA THR A 94 -42.85 -4.91 -24.83
C THR A 94 -43.95 -5.87 -24.42
N GLN A 95 -43.62 -7.15 -24.25
CA GLN A 95 -44.56 -8.21 -23.87
C GLN A 95 -44.45 -8.59 -22.38
N ASP A 96 -43.41 -8.14 -21.69
CA ASP A 96 -43.19 -8.42 -20.28
C ASP A 96 -43.87 -7.37 -19.39
N PRO A 97 -44.82 -7.77 -18.51
CA PRO A 97 -45.57 -6.82 -17.65
C PRO A 97 -44.69 -5.96 -16.74
N ARG A 98 -43.46 -6.41 -16.42
CA ARG A 98 -42.53 -5.66 -15.57
C ARG A 98 -41.93 -4.48 -16.33
N THR A 99 -41.67 -4.66 -17.62
CA THR A 99 -40.91 -3.70 -18.44
C THR A 99 -41.73 -2.98 -19.51
N ALA A 100 -42.92 -3.45 -19.87
CA ALA A 100 -43.70 -2.91 -20.99
C ALA A 100 -43.96 -1.40 -20.90
N ASP A 101 -44.25 -0.89 -19.69
CA ASP A 101 -44.50 0.54 -19.46
C ASP A 101 -43.23 1.36 -19.17
N ASN A 102 -42.04 0.76 -19.31
CA ASN A 102 -40.78 1.43 -18.98
C ASN A 102 -40.44 2.48 -20.06
N PRO A 103 -40.04 3.72 -19.68
CA PRO A 103 -39.64 4.75 -20.64
C PRO A 103 -38.53 4.32 -21.61
N LEU A 104 -37.63 3.43 -21.20
CA LEU A 104 -36.56 2.89 -22.06
C LEU A 104 -37.09 1.93 -23.15
N VAL A 105 -38.26 1.33 -22.92
CA VAL A 105 -38.95 0.45 -23.87
C VAL A 105 -39.86 1.25 -24.81
N MET A 106 -40.58 2.22 -24.25
CA MET A 106 -41.57 3.05 -24.95
C MET A 106 -40.97 4.22 -25.72
N GLY A 107 -39.81 4.72 -25.30
CA GLY A 107 -39.12 5.87 -25.89
C GLY A 107 -38.12 5.51 -27.00
N ASP A 108 -37.26 6.48 -27.32
CA ASP A 108 -36.35 6.44 -28.47
C ASP A 108 -35.19 5.43 -28.34
N GLU A 109 -34.94 4.90 -27.14
CA GLU A 109 -33.93 3.86 -26.92
C GLU A 109 -34.33 2.50 -27.51
N HIS A 110 -35.63 2.28 -27.74
CA HIS A 110 -36.20 1.08 -28.33
C HIS A 110 -35.69 -0.22 -27.69
N LEU A 111 -35.60 -0.27 -26.36
CA LEU A 111 -35.20 -1.49 -25.66
C LEU A 111 -36.22 -2.59 -25.94
N ARG A 112 -35.75 -3.74 -26.45
CA ARG A 112 -36.60 -4.92 -26.71
C ARG A 112 -36.13 -6.15 -26.00
N PHE A 113 -34.84 -6.34 -25.82
CA PHE A 113 -34.33 -7.53 -25.14
C PHE A 113 -33.48 -7.11 -23.95
N TYR A 114 -33.60 -7.86 -22.87
CA TYR A 114 -32.77 -7.72 -21.67
C TYR A 114 -32.39 -9.10 -21.15
N ALA A 115 -31.11 -9.29 -20.84
CA ALA A 115 -30.66 -10.40 -20.03
C ALA A 115 -29.66 -9.89 -18.99
N GLY A 116 -29.89 -10.20 -17.72
CA GLY A 116 -29.06 -9.73 -16.61
C GLY A 116 -28.78 -10.82 -15.59
N VAL A 117 -27.52 -10.90 -15.17
CA VAL A 117 -27.08 -11.73 -14.05
C VAL A 117 -26.93 -10.85 -12.81
N VAL A 118 -27.43 -11.31 -11.67
CA VAL A 118 -27.30 -10.64 -10.39
C VAL A 118 -25.82 -10.60 -9.96
N LEU A 119 -25.33 -9.40 -9.63
CA LEU A 119 -24.05 -9.20 -8.96
C LEU A 119 -24.28 -9.39 -7.45
N ARG A 120 -23.99 -10.59 -6.95
CA ARG A 120 -24.17 -10.95 -5.53
C ARG A 120 -22.85 -10.87 -4.78
N SER A 121 -22.80 -10.06 -3.73
CA SER A 121 -21.61 -9.93 -2.88
C SER A 121 -21.28 -11.22 -2.11
N LYS A 122 -20.10 -11.32 -1.51
CA LYS A 122 -19.74 -12.47 -0.65
C LYS A 122 -20.69 -12.66 0.54
N GLU A 123 -21.30 -11.58 1.03
CA GLU A 123 -22.29 -11.61 2.10
C GLU A 123 -23.70 -11.99 1.63
N GLY A 124 -23.87 -12.27 0.33
CA GLY A 124 -25.14 -12.70 -0.28
C GLY A 124 -26.03 -11.55 -0.77
N ALA A 125 -25.60 -10.29 -0.63
CA ALA A 125 -26.41 -9.14 -1.01
C ALA A 125 -26.39 -8.90 -2.54
N PRO A 126 -27.55 -8.74 -3.19
CA PRO A 126 -27.61 -8.44 -4.63
C PRO A 126 -27.39 -6.93 -4.85
N VAL A 127 -26.15 -6.54 -5.18
CA VAL A 127 -25.76 -5.13 -5.27
C VAL A 127 -26.03 -4.50 -6.64
N GLY A 128 -26.27 -5.32 -7.65
CA GLY A 128 -26.47 -4.87 -9.03
C GLY A 128 -26.65 -6.02 -10.02
N SER A 129 -26.35 -5.76 -11.30
CA SER A 129 -26.36 -6.77 -12.35
C SER A 129 -25.32 -6.49 -13.44
N LEU A 130 -24.74 -7.55 -14.01
CA LEU A 130 -24.13 -7.50 -15.34
C LEU A 130 -25.22 -7.83 -16.36
N CYS A 131 -25.50 -6.93 -17.29
CA CYS A 131 -26.57 -7.14 -18.27
C CYS A 131 -26.15 -6.84 -19.70
N VAL A 132 -26.90 -7.42 -20.62
CA VAL A 132 -26.85 -7.17 -22.06
C VAL A 132 -28.23 -6.77 -22.57
N ILE A 133 -28.26 -5.86 -23.53
CA ILE A 133 -29.48 -5.22 -24.01
C ILE A 133 -29.46 -5.18 -25.54
N ASP A 134 -30.60 -5.49 -26.16
CA ASP A 134 -30.78 -5.40 -27.62
C ASP A 134 -32.04 -4.61 -27.99
N ARG A 135 -32.03 -4.04 -29.20
CA ARG A 135 -33.13 -3.25 -29.78
C ARG A 135 -34.12 -4.10 -30.57
N LYS A 136 -33.89 -5.41 -30.63
CA LYS A 136 -34.79 -6.41 -31.21
C LYS A 136 -35.04 -7.52 -30.16
N PRO A 137 -36.18 -8.22 -30.23
CA PRO A 137 -36.38 -9.43 -29.44
C PRO A 137 -35.26 -10.44 -29.67
N ASN A 138 -34.83 -11.11 -28.61
CA ASN A 138 -33.70 -12.03 -28.66
C ASN A 138 -33.84 -13.13 -27.59
N SER A 139 -32.98 -14.15 -27.64
CA SER A 139 -32.80 -15.09 -26.55
C SER A 139 -31.37 -15.63 -26.56
N LEU A 140 -30.81 -15.79 -25.36
CA LEU A 140 -29.45 -16.29 -25.24
C LEU A 140 -29.38 -17.81 -25.44
N THR A 141 -28.25 -18.26 -25.95
CA THR A 141 -27.86 -19.67 -25.89
C THR A 141 -27.45 -20.05 -24.46
N PRO A 142 -27.48 -21.34 -24.08
CA PRO A 142 -26.97 -21.78 -22.78
C PRO A 142 -25.52 -21.31 -22.51
N LEU A 143 -24.65 -21.40 -23.52
CA LEU A 143 -23.27 -20.93 -23.43
C LEU A 143 -23.18 -19.43 -23.12
N GLN A 144 -24.02 -18.61 -23.73
CA GLN A 144 -24.05 -17.16 -23.47
C GLN A 144 -24.54 -16.85 -22.05
N ARG A 145 -25.55 -17.57 -21.55
CA ARG A 145 -26.01 -17.43 -20.16
C ARG A 145 -24.90 -17.78 -19.18
N ASP A 146 -24.23 -18.90 -19.39
CA ASP A 146 -23.13 -19.35 -18.54
C ASP A 146 -21.94 -18.40 -18.60
N ALA A 147 -21.60 -17.88 -19.79
CA ALA A 147 -20.56 -16.87 -19.94
C ALA A 147 -20.87 -15.59 -19.16
N LEU A 148 -22.12 -15.09 -19.21
CA LEU A 148 -22.53 -13.94 -18.40
C LEU A 148 -22.41 -14.21 -16.91
N ARG A 149 -22.75 -15.41 -16.43
CA ARG A 149 -22.58 -15.78 -15.02
C ARG A 149 -21.12 -15.75 -14.58
N VAL A 150 -20.22 -16.28 -15.41
CA VAL A 150 -18.78 -16.24 -15.15
C VAL A 150 -18.26 -14.81 -15.11
N LEU A 151 -18.68 -13.96 -16.06
CA LEU A 151 -18.30 -12.56 -16.08
C LEU A 151 -18.85 -11.78 -14.87
N ALA A 152 -20.10 -12.04 -14.46
CA ALA A 152 -20.68 -11.44 -13.26
C ALA A 152 -19.92 -11.82 -11.99
N ALA A 153 -19.51 -13.09 -11.87
CA ALA A 153 -18.66 -13.54 -10.77
C ALA A 153 -17.29 -12.85 -10.79
N GLN A 154 -16.70 -12.63 -11.97
CA GLN A 154 -15.44 -11.89 -12.11
C GLN A 154 -15.59 -10.44 -11.67
N VAL A 155 -16.70 -9.76 -12.00
CA VAL A 155 -16.98 -8.39 -11.55
C VAL A 155 -17.02 -8.32 -10.03
N ILE A 156 -17.76 -9.23 -9.37
CA ILE A 156 -17.80 -9.28 -7.90
C ILE A 156 -16.41 -9.56 -7.33
N ALA A 157 -15.64 -10.50 -7.90
CA ALA A 157 -14.29 -10.79 -7.43
C ALA A 157 -13.38 -9.55 -7.50
N GLN A 158 -13.48 -8.74 -8.55
CA GLN A 158 -12.75 -7.48 -8.68
C GLN A 158 -13.19 -6.45 -7.63
N MET A 159 -14.50 -6.27 -7.41
CA MET A 159 -15.03 -5.39 -6.37
C MET A 159 -14.53 -5.80 -4.98
N GLU A 160 -14.53 -7.10 -4.69
CA GLU A 160 -14.07 -7.67 -3.43
C GLU A 160 -12.56 -7.49 -3.21
N LEU A 161 -11.76 -7.67 -4.27
CA LEU A 161 -10.32 -7.44 -4.22
C LEU A 161 -10.01 -5.98 -3.89
N LYS A 162 -10.69 -5.03 -4.56
CA LYS A 162 -10.54 -3.60 -4.29
C LYS A 162 -10.90 -3.23 -2.86
N ARG A 163 -12.03 -3.73 -2.35
CA ARG A 163 -12.45 -3.51 -0.97
C ARG A 163 -11.43 -4.07 0.03
N ALA A 164 -10.91 -5.27 -0.22
CA ALA A 164 -9.90 -5.87 0.64
C ALA A 164 -8.57 -5.09 0.64
N LEU A 165 -8.16 -4.55 -0.51
CA LEU A 165 -6.95 -3.72 -0.61
C LEU A 165 -7.09 -2.42 0.17
N SER A 166 -8.20 -1.69 0.00
CA SER A 166 -8.49 -0.46 0.77
C SER A 166 -8.51 -0.73 2.29
N GLN A 167 -9.14 -1.84 2.72
CA GLN A 167 -9.13 -2.23 4.13
C GLN A 167 -7.73 -2.58 4.65
N ALA A 168 -6.92 -3.25 3.84
CA ALA A 168 -5.54 -3.56 4.19
C ALA A 168 -4.70 -2.29 4.35
N GLU A 169 -4.87 -1.31 3.48
CA GLU A 169 -4.19 0.00 3.55
C GLU A 169 -4.56 0.76 4.82
N LEU A 170 -5.85 0.83 5.16
CA LEU A 170 -6.33 1.45 6.40
C LEU A 170 -5.76 0.78 7.65
N MET A 171 -5.78 -0.56 7.68
CA MET A 171 -5.20 -1.33 8.79
C MET A 171 -3.69 -1.08 8.92
N ARG A 172 -2.97 -1.02 7.79
CA ARG A 172 -1.56 -0.67 7.76
C ARG A 172 -1.32 0.67 8.44
N HIS A 173 -2.01 1.70 7.96
CA HIS A 173 -1.88 3.07 8.47
C HIS A 173 -2.17 3.18 9.97
N GLU A 174 -3.15 2.43 10.47
CA GLU A 174 -3.44 2.40 11.92
C GLU A 174 -2.32 1.72 12.73
N VAL A 175 -1.72 0.64 12.22
CA VAL A 175 -0.55 0.02 12.85
C VAL A 175 0.59 1.02 12.95
N ASP A 176 0.86 1.79 11.91
CA ASP A 176 1.95 2.78 11.92
C ASP A 176 1.73 3.89 12.94
N HIS A 177 0.50 4.41 12.99
CA HIS A 177 0.12 5.37 14.01
C HIS A 177 0.32 4.82 15.42
N ARG A 178 -0.01 3.56 15.66
CA ARG A 178 0.16 2.90 16.96
C ARG A 178 1.64 2.66 17.29
N VAL A 179 2.47 2.29 16.32
CA VAL A 179 3.93 2.15 16.49
C VAL A 179 4.54 3.50 16.86
N LYS A 180 4.19 4.57 16.13
CA LYS A 180 4.65 5.94 16.44
C LYS A 180 4.28 6.36 17.86
N ASN A 181 3.02 6.20 18.25
CA ASN A 181 2.54 6.55 19.59
C ASN A 181 3.26 5.73 20.69
N SER A 182 3.52 4.45 20.43
CA SER A 182 4.22 3.56 21.36
C SER A 182 5.68 3.99 21.53
N LEU A 183 6.40 4.25 20.43
CA LEU A 183 7.79 4.71 20.46
C LEU A 183 7.91 6.05 21.20
N GLN A 184 6.99 6.99 20.95
CA GLN A 184 6.94 8.28 21.67
C GLN A 184 6.74 8.10 23.17
N SER A 185 5.88 7.17 23.57
CA SER A 185 5.63 6.86 24.99
C SER A 185 6.86 6.26 25.67
N VAL A 186 7.54 5.31 25.00
CA VAL A 186 8.78 4.73 25.51
C VAL A 186 9.87 5.81 25.61
N SER A 187 10.06 6.66 24.59
CA SER A 187 11.00 7.77 24.64
C SER A 187 10.72 8.72 25.82
N ALA A 188 9.46 9.06 26.08
CA ALA A 188 9.08 9.90 27.21
C ALA A 188 9.41 9.25 28.56
N LEU A 189 9.10 7.96 28.73
CA LEU A 189 9.45 7.20 29.93
C LEU A 189 10.96 7.11 30.14
N THR A 190 11.73 6.82 29.08
CA THR A 190 13.19 6.76 29.14
C THR A 190 13.79 8.10 29.54
N ARG A 191 13.28 9.22 29.00
CA ARG A 191 13.71 10.58 29.39
C ARG A 191 13.36 10.88 30.85
N MET A 192 12.20 10.46 31.34
CA MET A 192 11.83 10.62 32.76
C MET A 192 12.74 9.80 33.68
N GLN A 193 13.01 8.53 33.35
CA GLN A 193 13.93 7.68 34.11
C GLN A 193 15.35 8.25 34.12
N ALA A 194 15.80 8.83 33.00
CA ALA A 194 17.10 9.50 32.94
C ALA A 194 17.17 10.70 33.88
N ARG A 195 16.08 11.49 34.00
CA ARG A 195 16.03 12.64 34.94
C ARG A 195 16.06 12.22 36.40
N SER A 196 15.48 11.07 36.73
CA SER A 196 15.41 10.54 38.10
C SER A 196 16.60 9.67 38.49
N ALA A 197 17.52 9.40 37.56
CA ALA A 197 18.68 8.54 37.82
C ALA A 197 19.67 9.23 38.78
N SER A 198 20.03 8.54 39.85
CA SER A 198 20.98 9.01 40.88
C SER A 198 22.45 8.85 40.47
N ASN A 199 22.74 7.90 39.58
CA ASN A 199 24.08 7.69 39.03
C ASN A 199 24.18 8.33 37.64
N GLU A 200 25.24 9.11 37.43
CA GLU A 200 25.58 9.74 36.15
C GLU A 200 25.76 8.71 35.03
N GLU A 201 26.35 7.56 35.31
CA GLU A 201 26.52 6.48 34.31
C GLU A 201 25.16 5.94 33.84
N THR A 202 24.23 5.67 34.78
CA THR A 202 22.87 5.23 34.48
C THR A 202 22.08 6.29 33.71
N ARG A 203 22.25 7.57 34.08
CA ARG A 203 21.63 8.70 33.38
C ARG A 203 22.08 8.76 31.92
N LEU A 204 23.38 8.66 31.67
CA LEU A 204 23.96 8.68 30.33
C LEU A 204 23.52 7.47 29.50
N ALA A 205 23.44 6.28 30.11
CA ALA A 205 22.94 5.07 29.46
C ALA A 205 21.47 5.21 29.04
N LEU A 206 20.60 5.74 29.92
CA LEU A 206 19.19 5.98 29.60
C LEU A 206 19.01 7.05 28.51
N LEU A 207 19.77 8.14 28.55
CA LEU A 207 19.77 9.14 27.45
C LEU A 207 20.22 8.52 26.12
N GLN A 208 21.14 7.56 26.15
CA GLN A 208 21.55 6.82 24.95
C GLN A 208 20.42 5.93 24.42
N VAL A 209 19.69 5.23 25.28
CA VAL A 209 18.50 4.45 24.88
C VAL A 209 17.43 5.38 24.29
N GLY A 210 17.15 6.52 24.92
CA GLY A 210 16.16 7.49 24.44
C GLY A 210 16.46 8.00 23.03
N ARG A 211 17.72 8.39 22.77
CA ARG A 211 18.17 8.80 21.43
C ARG A 211 18.00 7.72 20.38
N ARG A 212 18.28 6.46 20.72
CA ARG A 212 18.08 5.32 19.80
C ARG A 212 16.62 5.16 19.41
N ILE A 213 15.72 5.23 20.38
CA ILE A 213 14.27 5.13 20.13
C ILE A 213 13.81 6.29 19.23
N GLU A 214 14.33 7.50 19.45
CA GLU A 214 14.02 8.67 18.62
C GLU A 214 14.50 8.52 17.18
N THR A 215 15.73 8.01 16.97
CA THR A 215 16.24 7.73 15.62
C THR A 215 15.41 6.64 14.94
N VAL A 216 15.07 5.55 15.64
CA VAL A 216 14.20 4.49 15.10
C VAL A 216 12.82 5.05 14.73
N ALA A 217 12.23 5.91 15.56
CA ALA A 217 10.95 6.54 15.27
C ALA A 217 11.02 7.50 14.07
N ALA A 218 12.08 8.29 13.94
CA ALA A 218 12.29 9.20 12.82
C ALA A 218 12.56 8.45 11.51
N LEU A 219 13.31 7.35 11.58
CA LEU A 219 13.50 6.43 10.46
C LEU A 219 12.17 5.80 10.06
N HIS A 220 11.40 5.24 11.00
CA HIS A 220 10.09 4.68 10.73
C HIS A 220 9.16 5.68 10.01
N GLU A 221 9.15 6.95 10.45
CA GLU A 221 8.34 7.99 9.79
C GLU A 221 8.82 8.32 8.37
N GLN A 222 10.12 8.30 8.09
CA GLN A 222 10.65 8.55 6.74
C GLN A 222 10.46 7.35 5.80
N LEU A 223 10.66 6.13 6.29
CA LEU A 223 10.46 4.91 5.52
C LEU A 223 9.00 4.79 5.06
N TYR A 224 8.07 5.30 5.88
CA TYR A 224 6.64 5.17 5.64
C TYR A 224 5.98 6.38 4.99
N ARG A 225 6.61 7.57 4.99
CA ARG A 225 6.09 8.73 4.23
C ARG A 225 6.35 8.62 2.72
N ALA A 226 7.20 7.71 2.28
CA ALA A 226 7.50 7.47 0.85
C ALA A 226 6.39 6.68 0.12
N ASP A 227 5.14 6.80 0.59
CA ASP A 227 4.06 5.81 0.41
C ASP A 227 3.32 5.91 -0.94
N ARG A 228 4.08 5.67 -2.01
CA ARG A 228 3.62 5.01 -3.25
C ARG A 228 4.66 4.03 -3.80
N ALA A 229 5.85 3.92 -3.19
CA ALA A 229 6.94 3.10 -3.69
C ALA A 229 7.08 1.83 -2.83
N GLU A 230 7.16 0.67 -3.48
CA GLU A 230 7.50 -0.62 -2.86
C GLU A 230 8.91 -0.63 -2.25
N THR A 231 9.71 0.40 -2.57
CA THR A 231 11.13 0.50 -2.26
C THR A 231 11.50 1.91 -1.76
N ILE A 232 12.71 2.01 -1.18
CA ILE A 232 13.23 3.23 -0.57
C ILE A 232 14.52 3.64 -1.26
N SER A 233 14.52 4.84 -1.84
CA SER A 233 15.70 5.37 -2.51
C SER A 233 16.82 5.72 -1.53
N LEU A 234 17.97 5.09 -1.69
CA LEU A 234 19.16 5.35 -0.88
C LEU A 234 19.71 6.76 -1.02
N ALA A 235 19.62 7.31 -2.23
CA ALA A 235 20.09 8.65 -2.54
C ALA A 235 19.36 9.72 -1.71
N SER A 236 18.09 9.49 -1.35
CA SER A 236 17.33 10.40 -0.49
C SER A 236 17.44 10.03 1.00
N PHE A 237 17.46 8.73 1.31
CA PHE A 237 17.51 8.20 2.67
C PHE A 237 18.81 8.56 3.39
N GLY A 238 19.97 8.23 2.83
CA GLY A 238 21.28 8.44 3.49
C GLY A 238 21.49 9.88 3.97
N PRO A 239 21.35 10.89 3.09
CA PRO A 239 21.43 12.30 3.49
C PRO A 239 20.42 12.70 4.55
N ALA A 240 19.21 12.13 4.54
CA ALA A 240 18.18 12.43 5.54
C ALA A 240 18.57 11.90 6.93
N VAL A 241 19.10 10.68 7.01
CA VAL A 241 19.61 10.11 8.28
C VAL A 241 20.80 10.91 8.79
N CYS A 242 21.76 11.27 7.93
CA CYS A 242 22.90 12.10 8.33
C CYS A 242 22.47 13.48 8.83
N ARG A 243 21.47 14.12 8.23
CA ARG A 243 20.91 15.39 8.73
C ARG A 243 20.31 15.23 10.13
N LEU A 244 19.55 14.16 10.38
CA LEU A 244 18.95 13.90 11.69
C LEU A 244 20.01 13.69 12.77
N ILE A 245 21.04 12.88 12.48
CA ILE A 245 22.15 12.66 13.42
C ILE A 245 22.93 13.96 13.65
N GLY A 246 23.20 14.71 12.58
CA GLY A 246 23.95 15.97 12.60
C GLY A 246 23.33 17.05 13.47
N GLN A 247 22.01 17.06 13.70
CA GLN A 247 21.36 17.99 14.63
C GLN A 247 21.85 17.86 16.08
N SER A 248 22.40 16.70 16.43
CA SER A 248 22.96 16.41 17.76
C SER A 248 24.49 16.43 17.79
N ALA A 249 25.14 16.59 16.64
CA ALA A 249 26.59 16.60 16.54
C ALA A 249 27.15 17.99 16.93
N PRO A 250 28.32 18.03 17.59
CA PRO A 250 29.09 19.26 17.77
C PRO A 250 29.35 19.98 16.42
N PRO A 251 29.37 21.32 16.39
CA PRO A 251 29.53 22.09 15.13
C PRO A 251 30.87 21.86 14.43
N ASN A 252 31.87 21.33 15.14
CA ASN A 252 33.19 20.95 14.63
C ASN A 252 33.22 19.55 13.99
N ILE A 253 32.11 18.80 14.00
CA ILE A 253 32.03 17.46 13.39
C ILE A 253 31.16 17.53 12.14
N THR A 254 31.72 17.08 11.01
CA THR A 254 31.02 17.01 9.72
C THR A 254 30.59 15.57 9.43
N LEU A 255 29.33 15.37 9.02
CA LEU A 255 28.81 14.08 8.59
C LEU A 255 28.58 14.09 7.07
N ASN A 256 29.23 13.18 6.36
CA ASN A 256 29.12 13.04 4.91
C ASN A 256 28.43 11.72 4.53
N ALA A 257 27.50 11.80 3.59
CA ALA A 257 26.81 10.65 3.00
C ALA A 257 27.09 10.60 1.50
N ASP A 258 27.69 9.50 1.03
CA ASP A 258 27.84 9.17 -0.39
C ASP A 258 27.08 7.87 -0.68
N TRP A 259 25.82 8.00 -1.12
CA TRP A 259 24.89 6.89 -1.27
C TRP A 259 24.41 6.84 -2.72
N PRO A 260 24.44 5.67 -3.38
CA PRO A 260 24.13 5.57 -4.80
C PRO A 260 22.62 5.72 -5.02
N ALA A 261 22.26 5.98 -6.27
CA ALA A 261 20.87 5.81 -6.71
C ALA A 261 20.57 4.31 -6.78
N ALA A 262 20.06 3.77 -5.67
CA ALA A 262 19.60 2.41 -5.55
C ALA A 262 18.40 2.38 -4.60
N ASP A 263 17.53 1.40 -4.81
CA ASP A 263 16.30 1.25 -4.06
C ASP A 263 16.39 0.04 -3.13
N LEU A 264 15.90 0.19 -1.90
CA LEU A 264 15.95 -0.84 -0.85
C LEU A 264 14.57 -1.24 -0.37
N ASP A 265 14.47 -2.46 0.12
CA ASP A 265 13.41 -2.84 1.04
C ASP A 265 13.42 -1.96 2.32
N PRO A 266 12.24 -1.58 2.84
CA PRO A 266 12.15 -0.81 4.09
C PRO A 266 12.87 -1.43 5.28
N SER A 267 12.91 -2.77 5.36
CA SER A 267 13.60 -3.50 6.42
C SER A 267 15.12 -3.33 6.36
N VAL A 268 15.70 -3.30 5.15
CA VAL A 268 17.13 -3.08 4.93
C VAL A 268 17.49 -1.64 5.27
N ALA A 269 16.69 -0.68 4.78
CA ALA A 269 16.90 0.74 5.09
C ALA A 269 16.82 1.02 6.61
N ALA A 270 15.87 0.41 7.32
CA ALA A 270 15.78 0.51 8.78
C ALA A 270 17.06 0.01 9.48
N ALA A 271 17.57 -1.16 9.07
CA ALA A 271 18.80 -1.72 9.63
C ALA A 271 20.02 -0.84 9.33
N LEU A 272 20.16 -0.32 8.11
CA LEU A 272 21.25 0.61 7.75
C LEU A 272 21.18 1.90 8.56
N GLY A 273 19.98 2.45 8.78
CA GLY A 273 19.77 3.64 9.61
C GLY A 273 20.19 3.43 11.06
N VAL A 274 19.88 2.26 11.64
CA VAL A 274 20.35 1.88 12.99
C VAL A 274 21.87 1.79 13.04
N ILE A 275 22.48 1.09 12.09
CA ILE A 275 23.95 0.90 12.03
C ILE A 275 24.67 2.25 11.92
N LEU A 276 24.20 3.12 11.02
CA LEU A 276 24.75 4.47 10.83
C LEU A 276 24.63 5.30 12.12
N ASN A 277 23.46 5.28 12.77
CA ASN A 277 23.23 6.03 14.00
C ASN A 277 24.15 5.58 15.14
N GLU A 278 24.34 4.27 15.31
CA GLU A 278 25.25 3.73 16.33
C GLU A 278 26.70 4.10 16.06
N PHE A 279 27.15 3.95 14.82
CA PHE A 279 28.52 4.31 14.46
C PHE A 279 28.79 5.79 14.66
N ALA A 280 27.93 6.66 14.12
CA ALA A 280 28.10 8.11 14.24
C ALA A 280 28.05 8.57 15.70
N SER A 281 27.15 7.99 16.51
CA SER A 281 27.07 8.28 17.95
C SER A 281 28.36 7.91 18.69
N ASN A 282 29.00 6.79 18.33
CA ASN A 282 30.26 6.38 18.93
C ASN A 282 31.41 7.28 18.48
N ALA A 283 31.48 7.61 17.18
CA ALA A 283 32.51 8.50 16.65
C ALA A 283 32.45 9.89 17.29
N ILE A 284 31.25 10.49 17.40
CA ILE A 284 31.06 11.80 18.05
C ILE A 284 31.57 11.80 19.50
N LYS A 285 31.36 10.70 20.24
CA LYS A 285 31.74 10.62 21.66
C LYS A 285 33.22 10.31 21.88
N HIS A 286 33.82 9.51 21.01
CA HIS A 286 35.11 8.86 21.31
C HIS A 286 36.20 9.17 20.30
N ALA A 287 35.87 9.43 19.04
CA ALA A 287 36.88 9.62 17.99
C ALA A 287 37.53 11.01 18.04
N PHE A 288 36.84 12.01 18.60
CA PHE A 288 37.28 13.41 18.58
C PHE A 288 37.37 14.01 20.00
N PRO A 289 38.39 13.63 20.80
CA PRO A 289 38.60 14.19 22.12
C PRO A 289 38.90 15.69 22.07
N ASP A 290 38.67 16.40 23.18
CA ASP A 290 38.99 17.83 23.36
C ASP A 290 38.38 18.80 22.33
N GLY A 291 37.28 18.40 21.68
CA GLY A 291 36.60 19.24 20.69
C GLY A 291 37.36 19.38 19.36
N GLN A 292 38.22 18.42 19.03
CA GLN A 292 38.89 18.37 17.73
C GLN A 292 37.88 18.34 16.58
N ALA A 293 38.21 19.04 15.48
CA ALA A 293 37.40 18.97 14.27
C ALA A 293 37.53 17.59 13.63
N GLY A 294 36.41 17.07 13.13
CA GLY A 294 36.32 15.68 12.69
C GLY A 294 35.36 15.47 11.53
N THR A 295 35.56 14.40 10.79
CA THR A 295 34.68 13.95 9.72
C THR A 295 34.25 12.52 9.97
N ILE A 296 32.95 12.29 9.88
CA ILE A 296 32.33 10.97 9.85
C ILE A 296 31.79 10.78 8.44
N SER A 297 32.25 9.73 7.77
CA SER A 297 31.88 9.38 6.40
C SER A 297 31.03 8.12 6.38
N CYS A 298 29.97 8.16 5.59
CA CYS A 298 29.09 7.04 5.35
C CYS A 298 28.94 6.87 3.84
N ARG A 299 29.49 5.76 3.33
CA ARG A 299 29.50 5.47 1.90
C ARG A 299 28.86 4.13 1.63
N VAL A 300 27.94 4.08 0.68
CA VAL A 300 27.42 2.83 0.12
C VAL A 300 28.00 2.70 -1.29
N ASP A 301 28.66 1.57 -1.56
CA ASP A 301 29.10 1.29 -2.93
C ASP A 301 27.93 0.80 -3.78
N PRO A 302 27.90 1.10 -5.09
CA PRO A 302 26.89 0.56 -6.00
C PRO A 302 26.81 -0.98 -5.89
N PRO A 303 25.61 -1.58 -5.98
CA PRO A 303 25.47 -3.02 -5.89
C PRO A 303 26.24 -3.75 -7.00
N VAL A 304 26.95 -4.81 -6.66
CA VAL A 304 27.68 -5.68 -7.60
C VAL A 304 27.27 -7.12 -7.34
N GLU A 305 26.81 -7.84 -8.37
CA GLU A 305 26.40 -9.25 -8.26
C GLU A 305 25.38 -9.52 -7.12
N GLY A 306 24.44 -8.60 -6.90
CA GLY A 306 23.42 -8.73 -5.86
C GLY A 306 23.95 -8.57 -4.43
N ARG A 307 25.12 -7.96 -4.26
CA ARG A 307 25.69 -7.60 -2.97
C ARG A 307 25.99 -6.10 -2.91
N CYS A 308 25.85 -5.54 -1.73
CA CYS A 308 26.07 -4.13 -1.46
C CYS A 308 27.07 -3.98 -0.32
N LYS A 309 27.94 -2.97 -0.41
CA LYS A 309 28.96 -2.69 0.59
C LYS A 309 28.73 -1.33 1.23
N LEU A 310 28.47 -1.32 2.53
CA LEU A 310 28.43 -0.11 3.35
C LEU A 310 29.78 0.07 4.05
N THR A 311 30.38 1.24 3.89
CA THR A 311 31.60 1.67 4.59
C THR A 311 31.28 2.88 5.47
N LEU A 312 31.49 2.72 6.77
CA LEU A 312 31.42 3.82 7.74
C LEU A 312 32.82 4.09 8.26
N ALA A 313 33.27 5.35 8.27
CA ALA A 313 34.59 5.68 8.78
C ALA A 313 34.63 7.05 9.44
N ASP A 314 35.39 7.18 10.52
CA ASP A 314 35.82 8.45 11.10
C ASP A 314 37.32 8.66 10.88
N ASN A 315 37.77 9.91 10.97
CA ASN A 315 39.18 10.30 10.90
C ASN A 315 39.74 10.70 12.28
N GLY A 316 39.21 10.11 13.35
CA GLY A 316 39.59 10.46 14.72
C GLY A 316 40.78 9.65 15.23
N VAL A 317 40.90 9.55 16.55
CA VAL A 317 42.04 8.89 17.23
C VAL A 317 42.00 7.36 17.20
N GLY A 318 40.93 6.76 16.68
CA GLY A 318 40.70 5.32 16.68
C GLY A 318 40.28 4.76 18.05
N LEU A 319 40.04 3.46 18.10
CA LEU A 319 39.77 2.70 19.32
C LEU A 319 41.06 2.54 20.16
N PRO A 320 40.99 2.66 21.50
CA PRO A 320 42.14 2.44 22.39
C PRO A 320 42.71 1.02 22.27
N GLU A 321 44.03 0.88 22.49
CA GLU A 321 44.70 -0.43 22.51
C GLU A 321 44.02 -1.39 23.50
N GLY A 322 43.61 -2.57 23.03
CA GLY A 322 42.95 -3.61 23.84
C GLY A 322 41.42 -3.58 23.84
N VAL A 323 40.77 -2.55 23.29
CA VAL A 323 39.31 -2.54 23.10
C VAL A 323 38.96 -3.42 21.89
N THR A 324 38.32 -4.55 22.16
CA THR A 324 37.80 -5.44 21.09
C THR A 324 36.35 -5.09 20.78
N ALA A 325 35.89 -5.43 19.56
CA ALA A 325 34.50 -5.22 19.10
C ALA A 325 33.42 -5.72 20.10
N LYS A 326 33.77 -6.66 20.99
CA LYS A 326 32.83 -7.33 21.89
C LYS A 326 32.37 -6.55 23.13
N GLN A 327 32.92 -5.36 23.42
CA GLN A 327 32.71 -4.71 24.73
C GLN A 327 31.69 -3.56 24.78
N GLY A 328 31.21 -3.05 23.64
CA GLY A 328 30.25 -1.93 23.61
C GLY A 328 28.84 -2.34 23.17
N LEU A 329 27.81 -1.90 23.90
CA LEU A 329 26.39 -2.12 23.50
C LEU A 329 26.09 -1.58 22.10
N GLY A 330 26.74 -0.48 21.67
CA GLY A 330 26.61 0.04 20.29
C GLY A 330 27.17 -0.92 19.23
N MET A 331 28.30 -1.56 19.52
CA MET A 331 28.89 -2.53 18.59
C MET A 331 28.05 -3.82 18.50
N GLN A 332 27.48 -4.27 19.61
CA GLN A 332 26.55 -5.41 19.63
C GLN A 332 25.30 -5.14 18.78
N VAL A 333 24.76 -3.91 18.81
CA VAL A 333 23.62 -3.52 17.97
C VAL A 333 24.03 -3.51 16.49
N ILE A 334 25.20 -2.95 16.15
CA ILE A 334 25.72 -2.97 14.77
C ILE A 334 25.88 -4.41 14.27
N GLU A 335 26.49 -5.29 15.05
CA GLU A 335 26.68 -6.70 14.70
C GLU A 335 25.34 -7.44 14.55
N ALA A 336 24.37 -7.18 15.43
CA ALA A 336 23.04 -7.78 15.34
C ALA A 336 22.29 -7.32 14.09
N SER A 337 22.30 -6.03 13.78
CA SER A 337 21.69 -5.47 12.57
C SER A 337 22.40 -5.94 11.30
N ALA A 338 23.73 -6.06 11.31
CA ALA A 338 24.51 -6.64 10.22
C ALA A 338 24.12 -8.10 9.93
N ARG A 339 23.90 -8.89 11.00
CA ARG A 339 23.45 -10.29 10.87
C ARG A 339 22.02 -10.38 10.37
N GLN A 340 21.14 -9.48 10.79
CA GLN A 340 19.76 -9.38 10.28
C GLN A 340 19.73 -9.14 8.77
N LEU A 341 20.69 -8.38 8.26
CA LEU A 341 20.88 -8.14 6.82
C LEU A 341 21.47 -9.35 6.07
N GLY A 342 21.82 -10.44 6.76
CA GLY A 342 22.55 -11.56 6.15
C GLY A 342 23.97 -11.21 5.71
N GLY A 343 24.54 -10.14 6.27
CA GLY A 343 25.84 -9.59 5.88
C GLY A 343 27.01 -10.02 6.76
N THR A 344 28.22 -9.76 6.27
CA THR A 344 29.47 -9.91 7.02
C THR A 344 29.97 -8.55 7.48
N PHE A 345 30.48 -8.51 8.71
CA PHE A 345 30.91 -7.31 9.39
C PHE A 345 32.43 -7.36 9.63
N ALA A 346 33.12 -6.27 9.32
CA ALA A 346 34.54 -6.09 9.61
C ALA A 346 34.81 -4.73 10.25
N LEU A 347 35.64 -4.72 11.29
CA LEU A 347 36.08 -3.54 12.02
C LEU A 347 37.60 -3.38 11.86
N ALA A 348 38.02 -2.20 11.44
CA ALA A 348 39.42 -1.79 11.43
C ALA A 348 39.56 -0.49 12.23
N SER A 349 40.62 -0.37 13.01
CA SER A 349 40.89 0.82 13.81
C SER A 349 42.39 1.06 13.89
N GLY A 350 42.80 2.32 13.85
CA GLY A 350 44.20 2.73 13.96
C GLY A 350 44.34 4.23 14.22
N PRO A 351 45.56 4.78 14.09
CA PRO A 351 45.83 6.20 14.33
C PRO A 351 45.11 7.14 13.36
N ASP A 352 44.63 6.63 12.23
CA ASP A 352 43.86 7.37 11.22
C ASP A 352 42.34 7.27 11.41
N GLY A 353 41.88 6.72 12.54
CA GLY A 353 40.47 6.60 12.90
C GLY A 353 39.92 5.18 12.88
N THR A 354 38.59 5.08 13.01
CA THR A 354 37.86 3.80 13.00
C THR A 354 37.08 3.62 11.70
N ARG A 355 37.06 2.39 11.17
CA ARG A 355 36.34 2.00 9.96
C ARG A 355 35.54 0.73 10.18
N ILE A 356 34.26 0.78 9.86
CA ILE A 356 33.37 -0.38 9.75
C ILE A 356 33.08 -0.64 8.28
N THR A 357 33.18 -1.90 7.88
CA THR A 357 32.77 -2.38 6.56
C THR A 357 31.72 -3.46 6.74
N LEU A 358 30.59 -3.29 6.07
CA LEU A 358 29.49 -4.25 6.03
C LEU A 358 29.25 -4.66 4.58
N ASP A 359 29.30 -5.96 4.32
CA ASP A 359 28.96 -6.54 3.02
C ASP A 359 27.69 -7.38 3.17
N PHE A 360 26.62 -7.01 2.49
CA PHE A 360 25.30 -7.63 2.66
C PHE A 360 24.63 -7.92 1.31
N PRO A 361 23.83 -9.01 1.23
CA PRO A 361 23.02 -9.27 0.04
C PRO A 361 22.02 -8.15 -0.18
N LEU A 362 21.87 -7.75 -1.44
CA LEU A 362 20.87 -6.80 -1.86
C LEU A 362 20.17 -7.30 -3.12
N GLN A 363 18.89 -7.63 -3.00
CA GLN A 363 18.04 -7.78 -4.17
C GLN A 363 17.76 -6.37 -4.69
N VAL A 364 18.44 -5.99 -5.76
CA VAL A 364 18.07 -4.80 -6.52
C VAL A 364 16.71 -5.13 -7.10
N ALA A 365 15.66 -4.40 -6.69
CA ALA A 365 14.39 -4.45 -7.41
C ALA A 365 14.72 -4.16 -8.87
N GLU A 366 14.45 -5.11 -9.78
CA GLU A 366 14.64 -4.87 -11.21
C GLU A 366 13.82 -3.64 -11.56
N THR A 367 14.48 -2.49 -11.74
CA THR A 367 13.86 -1.35 -12.40
C THR A 367 13.35 -1.88 -13.72
N ALA A 368 12.02 -1.90 -13.88
CA ALA A 368 11.36 -2.12 -15.16
C ALA A 368 11.80 -1.00 -16.12
N LEU A 369 12.98 -1.19 -16.70
CA LEU A 369 13.58 -0.37 -17.73
C LEU A 369 13.77 -1.31 -18.91
N GLY A 370 12.76 -1.35 -19.78
CA GLY A 370 12.88 -1.87 -21.13
C GLY A 370 11.78 -2.81 -21.57
N ALA A 371 10.66 -2.23 -22.04
CA ALA A 371 10.02 -2.59 -23.30
C ALA A 371 9.19 -1.41 -23.80
#